data_AF-A0A1V6SIV8-F1
#
_entry.id   AF-A0A1V6SIV8-F1
#
_cell.length_a   1.000
_cell.length_b   1.000
_cell.length_c   1.000
_cell.angle_alpha   90.00
_cell.angle_beta   90.00
_cell.angle_gamma   90.00
#
_symmetry.space_group_name_H-M   'P 1'
#
loop_
_entity.id
_entity.type
_entity.pdbx_description
1 polymer ?
#
loop_
_entity_poly.entity_id
_entity_poly.type
_entity_poly.pdbx_seq_one_letter_code
_entity_poly.pdbx_strand_id
1 'polypeptide(L)' 'MPDKRPEALIDYYGVTFDHLVPADDINPEVLQVNIIEIEDDNGVYANTWLSFAVDPTEFIGKRVLAVPRCC' A
#
# COMPACT_ATOMS: atom_id res chain seq x y z
N MET A 1 -3.72 16.88 23.52
CA MET A 1 -3.47 17.77 22.38
C MET A 1 -4.50 17.43 21.31
N PRO A 2 -5.40 18.34 20.95
CA PRO A 2 -6.37 18.09 19.90
C PRO A 2 -5.76 18.54 18.57
N ASP A 3 -5.31 17.58 17.77
CA ASP A 3 -4.96 17.81 16.38
C ASP A 3 -5.11 16.48 15.63
N LYS A 4 -6.36 16.10 15.39
CA LYS A 4 -6.67 15.09 14.39
C LYS A 4 -6.41 15.73 13.02
N ARG A 5 -5.14 15.63 12.61
CA ARG A 5 -4.64 15.92 11.27
C ARG A 5 -5.37 15.00 10.29
N PRO A 6 -5.58 15.46 9.04
CA PRO A 6 -6.76 15.16 8.24
C PRO A 6 -7.07 13.66 8.16
N GLU A 7 -8.17 13.26 8.81
CA GLU A 7 -8.64 11.88 9.02
C GLU A 7 -9.17 11.18 7.75
N ALA A 8 -8.65 11.51 6.57
CA ALA A 8 -9.07 10.93 5.30
C ALA A 8 -7.91 10.82 4.29
N LEU A 9 -6.67 10.69 4.78
CA LEU A 9 -5.48 10.67 3.94
C LEU A 9 -4.81 9.30 3.97
N ILE A 10 -5.24 8.46 3.02
CA ILE A 10 -4.49 7.39 2.35
C ILE A 10 -3.55 6.59 3.28
N ASP A 11 -4.04 5.48 3.80
CA ASP A 11 -3.26 4.45 4.53
C ASP A 11 -2.43 3.58 3.58
N TYR A 12 -1.83 4.20 2.57
CA TYR A 12 -1.19 3.54 1.44
C TYR A 12 0.03 4.33 0.97
N TYR A 13 1.16 3.64 0.89
CA TYR A 13 2.39 4.14 0.29
C TYR A 13 2.85 3.17 -0.80
N GLY A 14 3.17 3.68 -1.98
CA GLY A 14 3.79 2.91 -3.05
C GLY A 14 5.29 3.17 -3.10
N VAL A 15 6.09 2.12 -3.18
CA VAL A 15 7.52 2.19 -3.51
C VAL A 15 7.73 1.58 -4.89
N THR A 16 8.30 2.34 -5.82
CA THR A 16 8.60 1.87 -7.18
C THR A 16 10.10 1.68 -7.34
N PHE A 17 10.51 0.56 -7.93
CA PHE A 17 11.88 0.26 -8.32
C PHE A 17 12.01 0.39 -9.83
N ASP A 18 12.66 1.46 -10.28
CA ASP A 18 12.79 1.90 -11.68
C ASP A 18 14.22 1.69 -12.24
N HIS A 19 14.90 0.64 -11.77
CA HIS A 19 16.28 0.36 -12.20
C HIS A 19 16.33 0.01 -13.70
N LEU A 20 17.16 0.74 -14.45
CA LEU A 20 17.37 0.59 -15.91
C LEU A 20 16.12 0.84 -16.77
N VAL A 21 15.11 1.52 -16.23
CA VAL A 21 13.98 2.00 -17.02
C VAL A 21 14.45 3.11 -17.97
N PRO A 22 14.23 3.01 -19.29
CA PRO A 22 14.53 4.09 -20.22
C PRO A 22 13.69 5.33 -19.91
N ALA A 23 14.30 6.51 -20.01
CA ALA A 23 13.63 7.78 -19.70
C ALA A 23 12.49 8.13 -20.68
N ASP A 24 12.46 7.47 -21.85
CA ASP A 24 11.49 7.63 -22.92
C ASP A 24 10.47 6.49 -23.01
N ASP A 25 10.52 5.52 -22.09
CA ASP A 25 9.54 4.44 -22.02
C ASP A 25 8.20 4.97 -21.48
N ILE A 26 7.15 4.86 -22.30
CA ILE A 26 5.80 5.30 -21.97
C ILE A 26 5.03 4.28 -21.12
N ASN A 27 5.53 3.05 -21.00
CA ASN A 27 4.94 1.99 -20.19
C ASN A 27 6.03 1.10 -19.57
N PRO A 28 6.81 1.64 -18.62
CA PRO A 28 7.92 0.92 -18.04
C PRO A 28 7.43 -0.19 -17.13
N GLU A 29 7.87 -1.41 -17.41
CA GLU A 29 7.63 -2.56 -16.52
C GLU A 29 8.46 -2.38 -15.25
N VAL A 30 7.81 -1.93 -14.17
CA VAL A 30 8.47 -1.63 -12.89
C VAL A 30 7.94 -2.52 -11.78
N LEU A 31 8.84 -2.90 -10.87
CA LEU A 31 8.41 -3.51 -9.62
C LEU A 31 7.89 -2.40 -8.71
N GLN A 32 6.60 -2.47 -8.38
CA GLN A 32 6.01 -1.63 -7.35
C GLN A 32 5.72 -2.47 -6.11
N VAL A 33 5.93 -1.92 -4.92
CA VAL A 33 5.50 -2.50 -3.64
C VAL A 33 4.51 -1.55 -2.98
N ASN A 34 3.31 -2.05 -2.77
CA ASN A 34 2.22 -1.38 -2.08
C ASN A 34 2.32 -1.67 -0.58
N ILE A 35 2.52 -0.64 0.24
CA ILE A 35 2.54 -0.72 1.70
C ILE A 35 1.21 -0.18 2.21
N ILE A 36 0.40 -1.03 2.82
CA ILE A 36 -0.95 -0.71 3.28
C ILE A 36 -0.96 -0.76 4.81
N GLU A 37 -1.41 0.30 5.47
CA GLU A 37 -1.66 0.26 6.92
C GLU A 37 -2.99 -0.44 7.18
N ILE A 38 -2.97 -1.53 7.94
CA ILE A 38 -4.14 -2.41 8.12
C ILE A 38 -4.90 -2.09 9.41
N GLU A 39 -4.18 -1.62 10.44
CA GLU A 39 -4.74 -1.43 11.78
C GLU A 39 -5.66 -0.20 11.86
N ASP A 40 -5.37 0.83 11.05
CA ASP A 40 -6.08 2.12 11.10
C ASP A 40 -7.52 2.03 10.57
N ASP A 41 -7.77 1.23 9.52
CA ASP A 41 -9.09 1.04 8.93
C ASP A 41 -9.68 -0.37 9.15
N ASN A 42 -9.03 -1.20 9.97
CA ASN A 42 -9.38 -2.60 10.20
C ASN A 42 -9.45 -3.43 8.90
N GLY A 43 -8.54 -3.16 7.96
CA GLY A 43 -8.34 -3.90 6.71
C GLY A 43 -9.39 -3.63 5.63
N VAL A 44 -10.16 -2.55 5.71
CA VAL A 44 -11.22 -2.22 4.74
C VAL A 44 -10.64 -1.98 3.35
N TYR A 45 -9.59 -1.16 3.24
CA TYR A 45 -8.92 -0.85 1.99
C TYR A 45 -8.31 -2.12 1.37
N ALA A 46 -7.58 -2.88 2.17
CA ALA A 46 -6.93 -4.11 1.72
C ALA A 46 -7.95 -5.10 1.15
N ASN A 47 -9.06 -5.37 1.85
CA ASN A 47 -10.10 -6.29 1.37
C ASN A 47 -10.95 -5.73 0.22
N THR A 48 -10.94 -4.42 -0.01
CA THR A 48 -11.64 -3.80 -1.16
C THR A 48 -10.84 -3.96 -2.45
N TRP A 49 -9.50 -3.83 -2.38
CA TRP A 49 -8.65 -3.69 -3.58
C TRP A 49 -7.75 -4.90 -3.86
N LEU A 50 -7.47 -5.75 -2.87
CA LEU A 50 -6.66 -6.94 -3.07
C LEU A 50 -7.53 -8.13 -3.49
N SER A 51 -6.98 -8.95 -4.40
CA SER A 51 -7.66 -10.16 -4.87
C SER A 51 -7.62 -11.33 -3.87
N PHE A 52 -7.07 -11.10 -2.67
CA PHE A 52 -6.99 -12.08 -1.60
C PHE A 52 -7.51 -11.48 -0.29
N ALA A 53 -8.12 -12.31 0.53
CA ALA A 53 -8.64 -11.89 1.83
C ALA A 53 -7.49 -11.57 2.79
N VAL A 54 -7.65 -10.47 3.55
CA VAL A 54 -6.72 -10.05 4.59
C VAL A 54 -7.43 -10.09 5.93
N ASP A 55 -6.91 -10.87 6.87
CA ASP A 55 -7.37 -10.85 8.26
C ASP A 55 -6.65 -9.72 9.01
N PRO A 56 -7.33 -8.63 9.40
CA PRO A 56 -6.71 -7.51 10.08
C PRO A 56 -6.14 -7.88 11.46
N THR A 57 -6.65 -8.94 12.09
CA THR A 57 -6.17 -9.38 13.41
C THR A 57 -4.73 -9.90 13.37
N GLU A 58 -4.27 -10.39 12.21
CA GLU A 58 -2.89 -10.83 12.01
C GLU A 58 -1.88 -9.67 12.00
N PHE A 59 -2.37 -8.44 11.82
CA PHE A 59 -1.57 -7.23 11.66
C PHE A 59 -1.57 -6.32 12.90
N ILE A 60 -2.29 -6.68 13.96
CA ILE A 60 -2.28 -5.97 15.24
C ILE A 60 -0.84 -5.87 15.74
N GLY A 61 -0.34 -4.64 15.90
CA GLY A 61 1.04 -4.38 16.34
C GLY A 61 2.13 -4.61 15.28
N LYS A 62 1.79 -5.16 14.10
CA LYS A 62 2.68 -5.24 12.91
C LYS A 62 2.44 -4.09 11.93
N ARG A 63 1.27 -3.45 12.00
CA ARG A 63 0.83 -2.22 11.32
C ARG A 63 0.62 -2.33 9.80
N VAL A 64 1.54 -2.92 9.04
CA VAL A 64 1.54 -2.84 7.57
C VAL A 64 1.57 -4.17 6.82
N LEU A 65 0.93 -4.19 5.65
CA LEU A 65 1.01 -5.24 4.64
C LEU A 65 1.75 -4.72 3.39
N ALA A 66 2.82 -5.41 2.97
CA ALA A 66 3.56 -5.10 1.75
C ALA A 66 3.20 -6.07 0.61
N VAL A 67 2.66 -5.54 -0.49
CA VAL A 67 2.19 -6.32 -1.65
C VAL A 67 2.97 -5.93 -2.91
N PRO A 68 3.79 -6.81 -3.48
CA PRO A 68 4.41 -6.56 -4.76
C PRO A 68 3.37 -6.55 -5.88
N ARG A 69 3.53 -5.62 -6.82
CA ARG A 69 2.75 -5.46 -8.03
C ARG A 69 3.72 -5.27 -9.20
N CYS A 70 3.53 -6.06 -10.26
CA CYS A 70 4.12 -5.76 -11.55
C CYS A 70 3.21 -4.74 -12.23
N CYS A 71 3.79 -3.61 -12.63
CA CYS A 71 3.11 -2.51 -13.30
C CYS A 71 3.75 -2.28 -14.66
#